data_AF-A0A4S0V0U5-F1
#
_entry.id   AF-A0A4S0V0U5-F1
#
_cell.length_a   1.000
_cell.length_b   1.000
_cell.length_c   1.000
_cell.angle_alpha   90.00
_cell.angle_beta   90.00
_cell.angle_gamma   90.00
#
_symmetry.space_group_name_H-M   'P 1'
#
loop_
_entity.id
_entity.type
_entity.pdbx_description
1 polymer ?
#
loop_
_entity_poly.entity_id
_entity_poly.type
_entity_poly.pdbx_seq_one_letter_code
_entity_poly.pdbx_strand_id
1 'polypeptide(L)'
;LGLQEDFGEAVLPEVLGRFARAHPKVRIEARIGRSHDLAERVVSGSLDIALAWHDGTSLPYSRHVADVQARWIGPAKPVAAGARDGEALPLVVFEAPCLLRTVATETLDRAGLAWRMA
;
A
#
# COMPACT_ATOMS: atom_id res chain seq x y z
N LEU A 1 -6.93 -13.35 -9.84
CA LEU A 1 -6.02 -12.78 -8.81
C LEU A 1 -6.15 -11.27 -8.75
N GLY A 2 -5.94 -10.69 -7.57
CA GLY A 2 -6.06 -9.25 -7.34
C GLY A 2 -4.78 -8.65 -6.81
N LEU A 3 -4.48 -7.42 -7.21
CA LEU A 3 -3.23 -6.74 -6.88
C LEU A 3 -3.53 -5.28 -6.56
N GLN A 4 -2.95 -4.77 -5.48
CA GLN A 4 -2.97 -3.33 -5.26
C GLN A 4 -2.07 -2.62 -6.30
N GLU A 5 -2.45 -1.40 -6.68
CA GLU A 5 -1.86 -0.64 -7.78
C GLU A 5 -0.33 -0.52 -7.72
N ASP A 6 0.27 -0.39 -6.53
CA ASP A 6 1.72 -0.27 -6.36
C ASP A 6 2.46 -1.55 -6.81
N PHE A 7 1.80 -2.70 -6.78
CA PHE A 7 2.31 -3.98 -7.30
C PHE A 7 2.00 -4.18 -8.78
N GLY A 8 1.05 -3.40 -9.30
CA GLY A 8 0.56 -3.35 -10.67
C GLY A 8 1.68 -3.27 -11.72
N GLU A 9 2.57 -2.32 -11.50
CA GLU A 9 3.54 -1.92 -12.52
C GLU A 9 4.85 -2.72 -12.44
N ALA A 10 5.28 -3.09 -11.23
CA ALA A 10 6.60 -3.70 -11.01
C ALA A 10 6.58 -5.23 -10.98
N VAL A 11 5.54 -5.86 -10.42
CA VAL A 11 5.56 -7.31 -10.09
C VAL A 11 4.80 -8.15 -11.11
N LEU A 12 3.70 -7.63 -11.66
CA LEU A 12 2.80 -8.36 -12.57
C LEU A 12 3.50 -8.95 -13.80
N PRO A 13 4.27 -8.17 -14.59
CA PRO A 13 4.75 -8.67 -15.88
C PRO A 13 5.69 -9.85 -15.73
N GLU A 14 6.58 -9.80 -14.74
CA GLU A 14 7.56 -10.85 -14.51
C GLU A 14 6.90 -12.14 -13.99
N VAL A 15 6.08 -12.02 -12.93
CA VAL A 15 5.47 -13.17 -12.26
C VAL A 15 4.44 -13.85 -13.16
N LEU A 16 3.54 -13.08 -13.77
CA LEU A 16 2.51 -13.65 -14.66
C LEU A 16 3.13 -14.20 -15.94
N GLY A 17 4.15 -13.53 -16.49
CA GLY A 17 4.87 -14.03 -17.65
C GLY A 17 5.50 -15.39 -17.39
N ARG A 18 6.18 -15.57 -16.24
CA ARG A 18 6.76 -16.87 -15.85
C ARG A 18 5.69 -17.93 -15.63
N PHE A 19 4.61 -17.58 -14.93
CA PHE A 19 3.53 -18.53 -14.64
C PHE A 19 2.79 -18.98 -15.90
N ALA A 20 2.45 -18.06 -16.81
CA ALA A 20 1.79 -18.37 -18.07
C ALA A 20 2.64 -19.30 -18.96
N ARG A 21 3.96 -19.12 -18.97
CA ARG A 21 4.87 -20.03 -19.70
C ARG A 21 4.94 -21.43 -19.08
N ALA A 22 4.94 -21.53 -17.76
CA ALA A 22 4.95 -22.82 -17.06
C ALA A 22 3.59 -23.55 -17.12
N HIS A 23 2.49 -22.80 -17.22
CA HIS A 23 1.13 -23.31 -17.18
C HIS A 23 0.27 -22.77 -18.35
N PRO A 24 0.58 -23.15 -19.62
CA PRO A 24 -0.03 -22.53 -20.80
C PRO A 24 -1.53 -22.82 -20.96
N LYS A 25 -2.07 -23.80 -20.24
CA LYS A 25 -3.51 -24.14 -20.25
C LYS A 25 -4.31 -23.39 -19.18
N VAL A 26 -3.66 -22.57 -18.35
CA VAL A 26 -4.33 -21.80 -17.31
C VAL A 26 -4.66 -20.41 -17.84
N ARG A 27 -5.92 -20.01 -17.72
CA ARG A 27 -6.35 -18.63 -17.94
C ARG A 27 -6.13 -17.83 -16.66
N ILE A 28 -5.44 -16.70 -16.78
CA ILE A 28 -5.21 -15.77 -15.67
C ILE A 28 -6.12 -14.57 -15.86
N GLU A 29 -6.90 -14.24 -14.85
CA GLU A 29 -7.62 -12.98 -14.77
C GLU A 29 -7.03 -12.14 -13.64
N ALA A 30 -6.65 -10.91 -13.96
CA ALA A 30 -6.04 -9.98 -13.03
C ALA A 30 -6.95 -8.78 -12.79
N ARG A 31 -7.01 -8.32 -11.54
CA ARG A 31 -7.73 -7.12 -11.13
C ARG A 31 -6.81 -6.20 -10.34
N ILE A 32 -6.83 -4.92 -10.66
CA ILE A 32 -6.25 -3.88 -9.80
C ILE A 32 -7.35 -3.33 -8.89
N GLY A 33 -7.05 -3.13 -7.61
CA GLY A 33 -8.03 -2.61 -6.65
C GLY A 33 -7.39 -2.15 -5.33
N ARG A 34 -8.18 -1.52 -4.47
CA ARG A 34 -7.72 -1.11 -3.14
C ARG A 34 -7.57 -2.33 -2.24
N SER A 35 -6.63 -2.29 -1.29
CA SER A 35 -6.34 -3.44 -0.42
C SER A 35 -7.56 -4.03 0.29
N HIS A 36 -8.44 -3.17 0.81
CA HIS A 36 -9.66 -3.61 1.51
C HIS A 36 -10.63 -4.34 0.56
N ASP A 37 -10.92 -3.77 -0.62
CA ASP A 37 -11.77 -4.39 -1.65
C ASP A 37 -11.23 -5.76 -2.06
N LEU A 38 -9.90 -5.88 -2.19
CA LEU A 38 -9.27 -7.13 -2.58
C LEU A 38 -9.39 -8.19 -1.47
N ALA A 39 -9.20 -7.79 -0.21
CA ALA A 39 -9.37 -8.69 0.94
C ALA A 39 -10.81 -9.21 1.05
N GLU A 40 -11.82 -8.35 0.90
CA GLU A 40 -13.24 -8.76 0.90
C GLU A 40 -13.56 -9.73 -0.23
N ARG A 41 -12.96 -9.54 -1.41
CA ARG A 41 -13.15 -10.45 -2.54
C ARG A 41 -12.55 -11.83 -2.31
N VAL A 42 -11.43 -11.91 -1.61
CA VAL A 42 -10.85 -13.19 -1.17
C VAL A 42 -11.79 -13.86 -0.17
N VAL A 43 -12.25 -13.14 0.84
CA VAL A 43 -13.16 -13.67 1.87
C VAL A 43 -14.48 -14.17 1.28
N SER A 44 -15.03 -13.46 0.29
CA SER A 44 -16.26 -13.85 -0.41
C SER A 44 -16.07 -14.96 -1.45
N GLY A 45 -14.84 -15.38 -1.74
CA GLY A 45 -14.53 -16.36 -2.78
C GLY A 45 -14.70 -15.83 -4.21
N SER A 46 -14.91 -14.52 -4.40
CA SER A 46 -14.93 -13.89 -5.72
C SER A 46 -13.52 -13.62 -6.28
N LEU A 47 -12.48 -13.90 -5.48
CA LEU A 47 -11.08 -13.84 -5.87
C LEU A 47 -10.30 -14.96 -5.19
N ASP A 48 -9.50 -15.70 -5.95
CA ASP A 48 -8.73 -16.83 -5.39
C ASP A 48 -7.59 -16.35 -4.47
N ILE A 49 -6.87 -15.31 -4.92
CA ILE A 49 -5.71 -14.75 -4.22
C ILE A 49 -5.59 -13.25 -4.46
N ALA A 50 -5.07 -12.52 -3.48
CA ALA A 50 -4.71 -11.11 -3.59
C ALA A 50 -3.33 -10.81 -2.99
N LEU A 51 -2.58 -9.89 -3.61
CA LEU A 51 -1.44 -9.21 -2.99
C LEU A 51 -1.84 -7.76 -2.70
N ALA A 52 -1.84 -7.40 -1.43
CA ALA A 52 -2.33 -6.13 -0.95
C ALA A 52 -1.56 -5.70 0.31
N TRP A 53 -1.47 -4.39 0.51
CA TRP A 53 -0.98 -3.85 1.78
C TRP A 53 -1.97 -4.11 2.90
N HIS A 54 -1.46 -4.36 4.09
CA HIS A 54 -2.24 -4.63 5.28
C HIS A 54 -1.65 -3.93 6.51
N ASP A 55 -2.49 -3.53 7.45
CA ASP A 55 -2.10 -2.86 8.69
C ASP A 55 -1.59 -3.83 9.78
N GLY A 56 -1.51 -5.12 9.45
CA GLY A 56 -1.07 -6.17 10.37
C GLY A 56 -2.18 -6.75 11.23
N THR A 57 -3.44 -6.35 11.00
CA THR A 57 -4.57 -7.06 11.62
C THR A 57 -4.63 -8.53 11.15
N SER A 58 -5.35 -9.38 11.88
CA SER A 58 -5.47 -10.78 11.48
C SER A 58 -6.64 -10.93 10.53
N LEU A 59 -6.38 -11.29 9.26
CA LEU A 59 -7.42 -11.61 8.29
C LEU A 59 -7.52 -13.12 8.02
N PRO A 60 -8.72 -13.67 7.82
CA PRO A 60 -8.88 -15.04 7.31
C PRO A 60 -8.14 -15.23 5.99
N TYR A 61 -7.54 -16.41 5.79
CA TYR A 61 -6.87 -16.79 4.55
C TYR A 61 -5.71 -15.84 4.14
N SER A 62 -5.14 -15.13 5.11
CA SER A 62 -4.00 -14.24 4.88
C SER A 62 -2.68 -14.91 5.21
N ARG A 63 -1.65 -14.56 4.44
CA ARG A 63 -0.26 -14.94 4.72
C ARG A 63 0.62 -13.72 4.52
N HIS A 64 1.42 -13.40 5.54
CA HIS A 64 2.43 -12.36 5.42
C HIS A 64 3.50 -12.76 4.38
N VAL A 65 3.83 -11.81 3.49
CA VAL A 65 4.81 -12.02 2.41
C VAL A 65 6.13 -11.32 2.72
N ALA A 66 6.07 -10.03 3.07
CA ALA A 66 7.25 -9.24 3.42
C ALA A 66 6.84 -7.95 4.14
N ASP A 67 7.77 -7.41 4.94
CA ASP A 67 7.74 -6.05 5.42
C ASP A 67 8.50 -5.14 4.46
N VAL A 68 7.94 -3.97 4.16
CA VAL A 68 8.59 -2.96 3.32
C VAL A 68 8.69 -1.67 4.10
N GLN A 69 9.88 -1.08 4.12
CA GLN A 69 10.12 0.14 4.88
C GLN A 69 9.53 1.37 4.17
N ALA A 70 8.51 1.97 4.77
CA ALA A 70 8.01 3.28 4.36
C ALA A 70 9.09 4.36 4.59
N ARG A 71 9.22 5.29 3.64
CA ARG A 71 10.18 6.38 3.67
C ARG A 71 9.47 7.72 3.56
N TRP A 72 9.94 8.70 4.32
CA TRP A 72 9.59 10.10 4.09
C TRP A 72 10.30 10.59 2.83
N ILE A 73 9.52 11.14 1.90
CA ILE A 73 10.03 11.74 0.67
C ILE A 73 9.71 13.23 0.74
N GLY A 74 10.73 14.05 0.48
CA GLY A 74 10.61 15.50 0.48
C GLY A 74 11.49 16.12 -0.60
N PRO A 75 11.41 17.45 -0.79
CA PRO A 75 12.26 18.14 -1.74
C PRO A 75 13.75 17.96 -1.39
N ALA A 76 14.60 17.98 -2.42
CA ALA A 76 16.05 17.84 -2.27
C ALA A 76 16.68 18.98 -1.43
N LYS A 77 16.02 20.15 -1.42
CA LYS A 77 16.35 21.25 -0.50
C LYS A 77 15.47 21.11 0.74
N PRO A 78 16.02 21.32 1.97
CA PRO A 78 15.24 21.26 3.19
C PRO A 78 14.02 22.18 3.11
N VAL A 79 12.84 21.65 3.44
CA VAL A 79 11.66 22.47 3.67
C VAL A 79 11.92 23.30 4.93
N ALA A 80 11.82 24.62 4.82
CA ALA A 80 12.00 25.53 5.96
C ALA A 80 10.91 25.34 7.03
N ALA A 81 9.73 24.84 6.64
CA ALA A 81 8.72 24.33 7.56
C ALA A 81 9.21 23.02 8.19
N GLY A 82 10.06 23.17 9.20
CA GLY A 82 10.51 22.10 10.05
C GLY A 82 9.90 22.28 11.43
N ALA A 83 9.74 21.15 12.13
CA ALA A 83 9.45 21.02 13.55
C ALA A 83 10.29 21.91 14.51
N ARG A 84 11.27 22.66 13.98
CA ARG A 84 12.14 23.60 14.68
C ARG A 84 11.48 24.95 14.99
N ASP A 85 10.50 25.38 14.17
CA ASP A 85 9.83 26.68 14.34
C ASP A 85 8.38 26.54 14.87
N GLY A 86 7.96 25.33 15.25
CA GLY A 86 6.61 25.05 15.76
C GLY A 86 5.51 25.02 14.69
N GLU A 87 5.84 25.20 13.41
CA GLU A 87 4.88 25.10 12.32
C GLU A 87 4.51 23.65 11.98
N ALA A 88 3.24 23.43 11.65
CA ALA A 88 2.72 22.13 11.26
C ALA A 88 3.27 21.69 9.89
N LEU A 89 3.82 20.48 9.82
CA LEU A 89 4.36 19.88 8.60
C LEU A 89 3.26 19.72 7.53
N PRO A 90 3.42 20.32 6.32
CA PRO A 90 2.48 20.08 5.23
C PRO A 90 2.70 18.69 4.62
N LEU A 91 1.65 17.87 4.64
CA LEU A 91 1.66 16.52 4.08
C LEU A 91 0.89 16.46 2.76
N VAL A 92 1.53 15.86 1.76
CA VAL A 92 0.87 15.40 0.54
C VAL A 92 0.67 13.90 0.66
N VAL A 93 -0.58 13.48 0.83
CA VAL A 93 -0.98 12.07 0.98
C VAL A 93 -2.28 11.83 0.21
N PHE A 94 -2.53 10.58 -0.16
CA PHE A 94 -3.80 10.21 -0.79
C PHE A 94 -5.00 10.40 0.15
N GLU A 95 -6.19 10.53 -0.46
CA GLU A 95 -7.44 10.63 0.28
C GLU A 95 -7.72 9.37 1.11
N ALA A 96 -8.39 9.54 2.26
CA ALA A 96 -8.81 8.43 3.08
C ALA A 96 -9.97 7.67 2.40
N PRO A 97 -10.12 6.35 2.62
CA PRO A 97 -9.25 5.51 3.43
C PRO A 97 -7.95 5.14 2.69
N CYS A 98 -6.80 5.35 3.35
CA CYS A 98 -5.50 5.00 2.81
C CYS A 98 -4.55 4.58 3.94
N LEU A 99 -4.05 3.34 3.87
CA LEU A 99 -3.17 2.78 4.90
C LEU A 99 -1.89 3.60 5.06
N LEU A 100 -1.23 3.98 3.97
CA LEU A 100 0.00 4.78 4.02
C LEU A 100 -0.24 6.15 4.66
N ARG A 101 -1.40 6.77 4.41
CA ARG A 101 -1.81 8.00 5.08
C ARG A 101 -1.93 7.77 6.59
N THR A 102 -2.64 6.73 7.01
CA THR A 102 -2.79 6.39 8.44
C THR A 102 -1.43 6.17 9.10
N VAL A 103 -0.57 5.35 8.50
CA VAL A 103 0.78 5.07 9.01
C VAL A 103 1.60 6.37 9.14
N ALA A 104 1.54 7.25 8.14
CA ALA A 104 2.25 8.52 8.16
C ALA A 104 1.76 9.46 9.27
N THR A 105 0.45 9.68 9.37
CA THR A 105 -0.14 10.60 10.35
C THR A 105 0.04 10.10 11.78
N GLU A 106 -0.20 8.82 12.04
CA GLU A 106 0.00 8.26 13.38
C GLU A 106 1.48 8.27 13.80
N THR A 107 2.41 8.13 12.85
CA THR A 107 3.84 8.23 13.14
C THR A 107 4.23 9.64 13.59
N LEU A 108 3.64 10.67 12.98
CA LEU A 108 3.86 12.07 13.39
C LEU A 108 3.19 12.37 14.73
N ASP A 109 1.97 11.87 14.93
CA ASP A 109 1.22 12.02 16.19
C ASP A 109 2.00 11.40 17.37
N ARG A 110 2.51 10.17 17.20
CA ARG A 110 3.37 9.51 18.21
C ARG A 110 4.67 10.25 18.47
N ALA A 111 5.19 10.98 17.48
CA ALA A 111 6.39 11.80 17.62
C ALA A 111 6.12 13.19 18.20
N GLY A 112 4.84 13.55 18.46
CA GLY A 112 4.45 14.88 18.91
C GLY A 112 4.68 15.97 17.86
N LEU A 113 4.72 15.60 16.57
CA LEU A 113 4.96 16.51 15.47
C LEU A 113 3.64 16.98 14.87
N ALA A 114 3.35 18.28 14.96
CA ALA A 114 2.17 18.86 14.32
C ALA A 114 2.26 18.71 12.80
N TRP A 115 1.14 18.38 12.17
CA TRP A 115 1.02 18.25 10.73
C TRP A 115 -0.33 18.77 10.23
N ARG A 116 -0.39 19.08 8.93
CA ARG A 116 -1.62 19.46 8.23
C ARG A 116 -1.60 18.89 6.83
N MET A 117 -2.78 18.73 6.23
CA MET A 117 -2.84 18.46 4.79
C MET A 117 -2.42 19.71 4.02
N ALA A 118 -1.67 19.50 2.94
CA ALA A 118 -1.24 20.55 2.03
C ALA A 118 -2.43 21.15 1.27
#